data_AF-A0A950RDP8-F1
#
_entry.id   AF-A0A950RDP8-F1
#
_cell.length_a   1.000
_cell.length_b   1.000
_cell.length_c   1.000
_cell.angle_alpha   90.00
_cell.angle_beta   90.00
_cell.angle_gamma   90.00
#
_symmetry.space_group_name_H-M   'P 1'
#
loop_
_entity.id
_entity.type
_entity.pdbx_description
1 polymer ?
#
loop_
_entity_poly.entity_id
_entity_poly.type
_entity_poly.pdbx_seq_one_letter_code
_entity_poly.pdbx_strand_id
1 'polypeptide(L)'
;IVRHTCYTWLQRHRAHDGTTSFDEEKHGTLAASMNPEAIALQSEDRELLRRALEDLPVEFREVIVLRDLEGLTYKEIADIAAIPLGTVMSRLARARERLQGLLVRPSPEES
;
A
#
# COMPACT_ATOMS: atom_id res chain seq x y z
N ILE A 1 0.22 -18.70 7.09
CA ILE A 1 -1.21 -18.91 7.43
C ILE A 1 -1.78 -17.64 8.10
N VAL A 2 -1.69 -16.47 7.45
CA VAL A 2 -2.26 -15.19 7.95
C VAL A 2 -3.07 -14.48 6.85
N ARG A 3 -3.30 -15.14 5.71
CA ARG A 3 -4.00 -14.54 4.56
C ARG A 3 -5.52 -14.75 4.60
N HIS A 4 -6.01 -15.76 5.33
CA HIS A 4 -7.39 -16.23 5.20
C HIS A 4 -8.39 -15.53 6.12
N THR A 5 -7.97 -15.01 7.27
CA THR A 5 -8.86 -14.29 8.21
C THR A 5 -9.15 -12.86 7.79
N CYS A 6 -8.21 -12.21 7.08
CA CYS A 6 -8.40 -10.85 6.58
C CYS A 6 -9.47 -10.81 5.46
N TYR A 7 -9.49 -11.84 4.60
CA TYR A 7 -10.37 -11.92 3.43
C TYR A 7 -11.87 -11.90 3.79
N THR A 8 -12.27 -12.63 4.83
CA THR A 8 -13.68 -12.69 5.27
C THR A 8 -14.17 -11.38 5.90
N TRP A 9 -13.27 -10.61 6.52
CA TRP A 9 -13.61 -9.29 7.08
C TRP A 9 -13.76 -8.24 5.98
N LEU A 10 -12.81 -8.22 5.02
CA LEU A 10 -12.81 -7.34 3.84
C LEU A 10 -14.08 -7.49 2.99
N GLN A 11 -14.55 -8.73 2.79
CA GLN A 11 -15.75 -8.99 2.00
C GLN A 11 -17.04 -8.52 2.69
N ARG A 12 -17.06 -8.49 4.03
CA ARG A 12 -18.23 -8.05 4.82
C ARG A 12 -18.31 -6.53 4.96
N HIS A 13 -17.18 -5.82 4.98
CA HIS A 13 -17.15 -4.35 5.08
C HIS A 13 -17.21 -3.62 3.73
N ARG A 14 -16.75 -4.23 2.62
CA ARG A 14 -16.93 -3.67 1.26
C ARG A 14 -18.39 -3.48 0.85
N ALA A 15 -19.33 -4.19 1.46
CA ALA A 15 -20.75 -4.04 1.17
C ALA A 15 -21.35 -2.72 1.70
N HIS A 16 -20.61 -1.93 2.50
CA HIS A 16 -21.10 -0.70 3.12
C HIS A 16 -20.64 0.59 2.42
N ASP A 17 -19.69 0.54 1.47
CA ASP A 17 -19.13 1.75 0.84
C ASP A 17 -19.41 1.77 -0.67
N GLY A 18 -20.69 1.97 -1.00
CA GLY A 18 -21.13 2.31 -2.34
C GLY A 18 -20.87 3.78 -2.63
N THR A 19 -19.62 4.17 -2.93
CA THR A 19 -19.25 5.33 -3.78
C THR A 19 -17.75 5.27 -4.08
N THR A 20 -17.34 4.37 -4.99
CA THR A 20 -16.17 4.64 -5.82
C THR A 20 -16.67 5.37 -7.05
N SER A 21 -16.45 6.69 -7.11
CA SER A 21 -16.55 7.43 -8.36
C SER A 21 -15.66 6.74 -9.38
N PHE A 22 -16.24 6.31 -10.51
CA PHE A 22 -15.47 5.77 -11.62
C PHE A 22 -14.62 6.91 -12.19
N ASP A 23 -13.33 6.88 -11.88
CA ASP A 23 -12.37 7.83 -12.42
C ASP A 23 -11.93 7.34 -13.80
N GLU A 24 -12.48 7.97 -14.84
CA GLU A 24 -12.29 7.63 -16.26
C GLU A 24 -10.85 7.92 -16.76
N GLU A 25 -9.97 8.47 -15.89
CA GLU A 25 -8.62 8.92 -16.26
C GLU A 25 -7.53 7.83 -16.23
N LYS A 26 -7.86 6.56 -15.92
CA LYS A 26 -6.86 5.48 -15.82
C LYS A 26 -6.50 4.81 -17.16
N HIS A 27 -6.51 5.54 -18.27
CA HIS A 27 -6.23 4.99 -19.61
C HIS A 27 -4.77 5.17 -20.09
N GLY A 28 -3.93 5.94 -19.38
CA GLY A 28 -2.51 6.12 -19.73
C GLY A 28 -1.59 4.94 -19.39
N THR A 29 -1.96 4.11 -18.40
CA THR A 29 -1.07 3.04 -17.86
C THR A 29 -0.99 1.81 -18.77
N LEU A 30 -2.04 1.53 -19.56
CA LEU A 30 -2.09 0.37 -20.46
C LEU A 30 -1.11 0.50 -21.64
N ALA A 31 -0.94 1.70 -22.21
CA ALA A 31 -0.04 1.90 -23.35
C ALA A 31 1.44 1.73 -22.96
N ALA A 32 1.83 2.14 -21.76
CA ALA A 32 3.19 1.94 -21.23
C ALA A 32 3.52 0.45 -21.01
N SER A 33 2.52 -0.40 -20.75
CA SER A 33 2.69 -1.83 -20.52
C SER A 33 3.04 -2.65 -21.76
N MET A 34 3.11 -2.03 -22.95
CA MET A 34 3.44 -2.71 -24.21
C MET A 34 4.92 -2.62 -24.61
N ASN A 35 5.74 -1.79 -23.94
CA ASN A 35 7.19 -1.73 -24.18
C ASN A 35 7.92 -2.65 -23.19
N PRO A 36 8.79 -3.59 -23.65
CA PRO A 36 9.54 -4.49 -22.77
C PRO A 36 10.39 -3.77 -21.72
N GLU A 37 10.97 -2.60 -22.03
CA GLU A 37 11.74 -1.77 -21.09
C GLU A 37 10.85 -1.25 -19.95
N ALA A 38 9.66 -0.75 -20.29
CA ALA A 38 8.70 -0.23 -19.32
C ALA A 38 8.10 -1.34 -18.44
N ILE A 39 7.99 -2.57 -18.96
CA ILE A 39 7.60 -3.76 -18.17
C ILE A 39 8.71 -4.13 -17.18
N ALA A 40 9.98 -4.11 -17.63
CA ALA A 40 11.13 -4.41 -16.78
C ALA A 40 11.27 -3.40 -15.63
N LEU A 41 11.19 -2.10 -15.93
CA LEU A 41 11.25 -1.04 -14.92
C LEU A 41 10.10 -1.14 -13.90
N GLN A 42 8.87 -1.40 -14.36
CA GLN A 42 7.74 -1.64 -13.46
C GLN A 42 7.95 -2.87 -12.56
N SER A 43 8.63 -3.89 -13.06
CA SER A 43 8.92 -5.10 -12.28
C SER A 43 9.96 -4.82 -11.20
N GLU A 44 10.99 -4.03 -11.51
CA GLU A 44 11.99 -3.55 -10.56
C GLU A 44 11.36 -2.66 -9.48
N ASP A 45 10.53 -1.70 -9.86
CA ASP A 45 9.83 -0.80 -8.91
C ASP A 45 8.92 -1.60 -7.96
N ARG A 46 8.21 -2.61 -8.48
CA ARG A 46 7.36 -3.51 -7.67
C ARG A 46 8.18 -4.32 -6.69
N GLU A 47 9.32 -4.85 -7.10
CA GLU A 47 10.20 -5.62 -6.23
C GLU A 47 10.83 -4.74 -5.15
N LEU A 48 11.24 -3.51 -5.50
CA LEU A 48 11.72 -2.52 -4.53
C LEU A 48 10.65 -2.20 -3.49
N LEU A 49 9.42 -1.90 -3.92
CA LEU A 49 8.30 -1.65 -3.01
C LEU A 49 8.01 -2.85 -2.11
N ARG A 50 8.04 -4.06 -2.67
CA ARG A 50 7.82 -5.30 -1.92
C ARG A 50 8.87 -5.46 -0.81
N ARG A 51 10.15 -5.25 -1.12
CA ARG A 51 11.25 -5.32 -0.15
C ARG A 51 11.13 -4.24 0.92
N ALA A 52 10.86 -3.00 0.52
CA ALA A 52 10.69 -1.89 1.46
C ALA A 52 9.53 -2.15 2.44
N LEU A 53 8.42 -2.73 1.97
CA LEU A 53 7.33 -3.16 2.85
C LEU A 53 7.78 -4.30 3.77
N GLU A 54 8.56 -5.26 3.28
CA GLU A 54 9.11 -6.39 4.06
C GLU A 54 10.13 -5.97 5.13
N ASP A 55 10.79 -4.84 4.96
CA ASP A 55 11.72 -4.27 5.95
C ASP A 55 11.01 -3.43 7.02
N LEU A 56 9.77 -2.99 6.77
CA LEU A 56 8.99 -2.30 7.79
C LEU A 56 8.63 -3.26 8.94
N PRO A 57 8.71 -2.81 10.21
CA PRO A 57 8.07 -3.47 11.33
C PRO A 57 6.63 -3.86 11.03
N VAL A 58 6.20 -5.04 11.49
CA VAL A 58 4.89 -5.63 11.17
C VAL A 58 3.74 -4.66 11.43
N GLU A 59 3.80 -3.93 12.54
CA GLU A 59 2.78 -2.94 12.91
C GLU A 59 2.67 -1.75 11.94
N PHE A 60 3.78 -1.32 11.32
CA PHE A 60 3.78 -0.26 10.31
C PHE A 60 3.34 -0.77 8.96
N ARG A 61 3.81 -1.97 8.58
CA ARG A 61 3.39 -2.65 7.36
C ARG A 61 1.88 -2.89 7.35
N GLU A 62 1.33 -3.36 8.46
CA GLU A 62 -0.10 -3.66 8.59
C GLU A 62 -0.97 -2.43 8.29
N VAL A 63 -0.70 -1.29 8.94
CA VAL A 63 -1.50 -0.08 8.71
C VAL A 63 -1.33 0.49 7.30
N ILE A 64 -0.13 0.40 6.71
CA ILE A 64 0.13 0.81 5.32
C ILE A 64 -0.65 -0.08 4.36
N VAL A 65 -0.60 -1.40 4.54
CA VAL A 65 -1.32 -2.34 3.67
C VAL A 65 -2.82 -2.09 3.74
N LEU A 66 -3.37 -1.99 4.94
CA LEU A 66 -4.80 -1.75 5.12
C LEU A 66 -5.24 -0.39 4.53
N ARG A 67 -4.39 0.64 4.60
CA ARG A 67 -4.70 1.97 4.08
C ARG A 67 -4.49 2.09 2.57
N ASP A 68 -3.27 1.82 2.13
CA ASP A 68 -2.78 2.21 0.80
C ASP A 68 -2.99 1.10 -0.24
N LEU A 69 -3.12 -0.16 0.17
CA LEU A 69 -3.40 -1.29 -0.73
C LEU A 69 -4.87 -1.73 -0.67
N GLU A 70 -5.44 -1.81 0.52
CA GLU A 70 -6.84 -2.25 0.71
C GLU A 70 -7.86 -1.09 0.68
N GLY A 71 -7.39 0.17 0.81
CA GLY A 71 -8.23 1.36 0.68
C GLY A 71 -9.08 1.69 1.91
N LEU A 72 -8.80 1.09 3.07
CA LEU A 72 -9.64 1.24 4.27
C LEU A 72 -9.52 2.63 4.89
N THR A 73 -10.60 3.08 5.53
CA THR A 73 -10.63 4.31 6.31
C THR A 73 -9.84 4.16 7.61
N TYR A 74 -9.39 5.27 8.19
CA TYR A 74 -8.66 5.21 9.47
C TYR A 74 -9.49 4.60 10.60
N LYS A 75 -10.81 4.78 10.56
CA LYS A 75 -11.74 4.20 11.53
C LYS A 75 -11.81 2.68 11.40
N GLU A 76 -11.97 2.17 10.18
CA GLU A 76 -11.95 0.73 9.92
C GLU A 76 -10.63 0.09 10.32
N ILE A 77 -9.51 0.75 10.03
CA ILE A 77 -8.18 0.27 10.46
C ILE A 77 -8.10 0.21 11.98
N ALA A 78 -8.62 1.23 12.69
CA ALA A 78 -8.66 1.24 14.16
C ALA A 78 -9.47 0.06 14.72
N ASP A 79 -10.63 -0.21 14.12
CA ASP A 79 -11.51 -1.32 14.51
C ASP A 79 -10.88 -2.69 14.24
N ILE A 80 -10.22 -2.88 13.09
CA ILE A 80 -9.55 -4.15 12.72
C ILE A 80 -8.32 -4.41 13.59
N ALA A 81 -7.44 -3.42 13.68
CA ALA A 81 -6.17 -3.56 14.39
C ALA A 81 -6.34 -3.42 15.90
N ALA A 82 -7.57 -3.16 16.38
CA ALA A 82 -7.92 -2.96 17.79
C ALA A 82 -7.02 -1.93 18.49
N ILE A 83 -6.77 -0.80 17.82
CA ILE A 83 -5.94 0.31 18.31
C ILE A 83 -6.70 1.65 18.19
N PRO A 84 -6.38 2.66 19.03
CA PRO A 84 -7.03 3.97 18.94
C PRO A 84 -6.83 4.65 17.58
N LEU A 85 -7.81 5.42 17.12
CA LEU A 85 -7.75 6.19 15.87
C LEU A 85 -6.51 7.11 15.80
N GLY A 86 -6.18 7.79 16.91
CA GLY A 86 -4.96 8.62 17.00
C GLY A 86 -3.66 7.81 16.87
N THR A 87 -3.68 6.54 17.30
CA THR A 87 -2.58 5.60 17.09
C THR A 87 -2.49 5.20 15.62
N VAL A 88 -3.61 4.95 14.93
CA VAL A 88 -3.61 4.69 13.49
C VAL A 88 -2.96 5.85 12.73
N MET A 89 -3.38 7.10 13.01
CA MET A 89 -2.85 8.29 12.35
C MET A 89 -1.34 8.46 12.59
N SER A 90 -0.89 8.38 13.85
CA SER A 90 0.54 8.53 14.19
C SER A 90 1.39 7.37 13.68
N ARG A 91 0.85 6.14 13.69
CA ARG A 91 1.51 4.94 13.16
C ARG A 91 1.65 5.01 11.63
N LEU A 92 0.62 5.46 10.92
CA LEU A 92 0.66 5.69 9.47
C LEU A 92 1.67 6.77 9.08
N ALA A 93 1.72 7.89 9.82
CA ALA A 93 2.69 8.94 9.55
C ALA A 93 4.13 8.41 9.63
N ARG A 94 4.47 7.74 10.74
CA ARG A 94 5.80 7.13 10.95
C ARG A 94 6.09 6.01 9.95
N ALA A 95 5.08 5.22 9.60
CA ALA A 95 5.22 4.16 8.62
C ALA A 95 5.58 4.73 7.24
N ARG A 96 4.93 5.82 6.83
CA ARG A 96 5.22 6.50 5.56
C ARG A 96 6.60 7.13 5.54
N GLU A 97 7.01 7.80 6.62
CA GLU A 97 8.38 8.35 6.72
C GLU A 97 9.44 7.24 6.57
N ARG A 98 9.25 6.11 7.24
CA ARG A 98 10.15 4.95 7.13
C ARG A 98 10.13 4.36 5.72
N LEU A 99 8.94 4.18 5.15
CA LEU A 99 8.79 3.63 3.81
C LEU A 99 9.47 4.53 2.78
N GLN A 100 9.31 5.85 2.88
CA GLN A 100 10.02 6.81 2.04
C GLN A 100 11.54 6.63 2.17
N GLY A 101 12.06 6.53 3.39
CA GLY A 101 13.50 6.29 3.62
C GLY A 101 14.03 5.00 3.00
N LEU A 102 13.22 3.94 2.94
CA LEU A 102 13.57 2.66 2.31
C LEU A 102 13.47 2.70 0.77
N LEU A 103 12.61 3.57 0.24
CA LEU A 103 12.37 3.73 -1.20
C LEU A 103 13.29 4.76 -1.86
N VAL A 104 14.09 5.53 -1.09
CA VAL A 104 15.12 6.39 -1.67
C VAL A 104 16.12 5.50 -2.40
N ARG A 105 15.97 5.41 -3.73
CA ARG A 105 16.95 4.79 -4.61
C ARG A 105 18.25 5.57 -4.46
N PRO A 106 19.40 4.94 -4.15
CA PRO A 106 20.67 5.64 -4.27
C PRO A 106 20.78 6.11 -5.72
N SER A 107 20.87 7.44 -5.91
CA SER A 107 21.11 8.03 -7.22
C SER A 107 22.34 7.36 -7.83
N PRO A 108 22.25 6.82 -9.06
CA PRO A 108 23.43 6.35 -9.77
C PRO A 108 24.15 7.59 -10.30
N GLU A 109 24.86 8.29 -9.43
CA GLU A 109 25.82 9.31 -9.83
C GLU A 109 27.18 8.94 -9.23
N GLU A 110 28.18 8.88 -10.11
CA GLU A 110 29.63 8.71 -9.89
C GLU A 110 30.21 7.28 -9.95
N SER A 111 30.40 6.78 -11.19
CA SER A 111 31.65 6.13 -11.63
C SER A 111 31.87 6.34 -13.12
#